data_AF-A0A0D2ZZZ6-F1
#
_entry.id   AF-A0A0D2ZZZ6-F1
#
_cell.length_a   1.000
_cell.length_b   1.000
_cell.length_c   1.000
_cell.angle_alpha   90.00
_cell.angle_beta   90.00
_cell.angle_gamma   90.00
#
_symmetry.space_group_name_H-M   'P 1'
#
loop_
_entity.id
_entity.type
_entity.pdbx_description
1 polymer ?
#
loop_
_entity_poly.entity_id
_entity_poly.type
_entity_poly.pdbx_seq_one_letter_code
_entity_poly.pdbx_strand_id
1 'polypeptide(L)'
;MRQFFAYRLHERKNESGHLLHARRLFQQFLVDAYTTIESNRLRYLKLNQSSLRSDSFDSIKESENAGRTNMNEQGTEFVLPASFTGGPRYMKNN
;
A
#
# COMPACT_ATOMS: atom_id res chain seq x y z
N MET A 1 -2.56 -11.45 7.05
CA MET A 1 -3.50 -11.98 6.02
C MET A 1 -2.81 -12.69 4.87
N ARG A 2 -1.83 -12.09 4.17
CA ARG A 2 -1.14 -12.73 3.02
C ARG A 2 -0.57 -14.14 3.33
N GLN A 3 0.15 -14.29 4.44
CA GLN A 3 0.75 -15.58 4.83
C GLN A 3 -0.31 -16.67 5.10
N PHE A 4 -1.45 -16.30 5.68
CA PHE A 4 -2.57 -17.22 5.93
C PHE A 4 -3.17 -17.74 4.62
N PHE A 5 -3.46 -16.85 3.67
CA PHE A 5 -3.98 -17.27 2.37
C PHE A 5 -2.96 -18.07 1.56
N ALA A 6 -1.68 -17.70 1.61
CA ALA A 6 -0.60 -18.46 0.97
C ALA A 6 -0.47 -19.88 1.55
N TYR A 7 -0.59 -20.01 2.87
CA TYR A 7 -0.62 -21.33 3.53
C TYR A 7 -1.79 -22.17 3.00
N ARG A 8 -2.99 -21.59 2.92
CA ARG A 8 -4.22 -22.30 2.57
C ARG A 8 -4.32 -22.65 1.07
N LEU A 9 -3.61 -21.92 0.22
CA LEU A 9 -3.52 -22.18 -1.22
C LEU A 9 -2.48 -23.25 -1.58
N HIS A 10 -1.59 -23.58 -0.65
CA HIS A 10 -0.55 -24.57 -0.90
C HIS A 10 -1.06 -25.99 -0.67
N GLU A 11 -0.89 -26.87 -1.65
CA GLU A 11 -1.27 -28.28 -1.52
C GLU A 11 -0.30 -29.03 -0.60
N ARG A 12 -0.84 -29.87 0.30
CA ARG A 12 -0.06 -30.60 1.31
C ARG A 12 -0.60 -32.02 1.46
N LYS A 13 0.31 -32.99 1.56
CA LYS A 13 -0.03 -34.42 1.63
C LYS A 13 -0.89 -34.82 2.83
N ASN A 14 -0.83 -34.07 3.93
CA ASN A 14 -1.54 -34.37 5.19
C ASN A 14 -2.75 -33.47 5.44
N GLU A 15 -3.16 -32.64 4.46
CA GLU A 15 -4.35 -31.79 4.57
C GLU A 15 -5.36 -32.12 3.47
N SER A 16 -6.62 -31.82 3.74
CA SER A 16 -7.68 -32.03 2.76
C SER A 16 -7.66 -30.97 1.65
N GLY A 17 -7.51 -31.42 0.40
CA GLY A 17 -7.54 -30.59 -0.80
C GLY A 17 -8.94 -30.09 -1.21
N HIS A 18 -9.96 -30.22 -0.35
CA HIS A 18 -11.35 -29.89 -0.68
C HIS A 18 -11.50 -28.46 -1.20
N LEU A 19 -10.77 -27.51 -0.61
CA LEU A 19 -10.77 -26.11 -1.06
C LEU A 19 -10.27 -25.97 -2.50
N LEU A 20 -9.19 -26.67 -2.86
CA LEU A 20 -8.58 -26.62 -4.19
C LEU A 20 -9.48 -27.28 -5.25
N HIS A 21 -10.30 -28.25 -4.85
CA HIS A 21 -11.23 -28.96 -5.73
C HIS A 21 -12.64 -28.33 -5.81
N ALA A 22 -12.90 -27.24 -5.09
CA ALA A 22 -14.22 -26.61 -5.01
C ALA A 22 -14.63 -25.79 -6.26
N ARG A 23 -13.84 -25.83 -7.34
CA ARG A 23 -14.11 -25.18 -8.64
C ARG A 23 -14.51 -23.69 -8.51
N ARG A 24 -15.78 -23.34 -8.75
CA ARG A 24 -16.26 -21.95 -8.68
C ARG A 24 -16.09 -21.32 -7.28
N LEU A 25 -16.29 -22.11 -6.23
CA LEU A 25 -16.07 -21.64 -4.85
C LEU A 25 -14.59 -21.33 -4.59
N PHE A 26 -13.68 -22.07 -5.22
CA PHE A 26 -12.25 -21.78 -5.14
C PHE A 26 -11.90 -20.46 -5.83
N GLN A 27 -12.50 -20.17 -6.98
CA GLN A 27 -12.32 -18.89 -7.67
C GLN A 27 -12.84 -17.72 -6.84
N GLN A 28 -14.02 -17.86 -6.21
CA GLN A 28 -14.55 -16.85 -5.30
C GLN A 28 -13.61 -16.62 -4.11
N PHE A 29 -13.13 -17.71 -3.49
CA PHE A 29 -12.18 -17.63 -2.39
C PHE A 29 -10.89 -16.89 -2.76
N LEU A 30 -10.36 -17.10 -3.98
CA LEU A 30 -9.18 -16.39 -4.46
C LEU A 30 -9.41 -14.89 -4.60
N VAL A 31 -10.55 -14.49 -5.16
CA VAL A 31 -10.92 -13.08 -5.32
C VAL A 31 -11.08 -12.43 -3.94
N ASP A 32 -11.79 -13.07 -3.02
CA ASP A 32 -12.00 -12.58 -1.66
C ASP A 32 -10.69 -12.50 -0.86
N ALA A 33 -9.78 -13.46 -1.05
CA ALA A 33 -8.45 -13.42 -0.46
C ALA A 33 -7.65 -12.21 -0.94
N TYR A 34 -7.67 -11.94 -2.26
CA TYR A 34 -6.96 -10.80 -2.85
C TYR A 34 -7.50 -9.47 -2.33
N THR A 35 -8.83 -9.27 -2.37
CA THR A 35 -9.47 -8.03 -1.91
C THR A 35 -9.20 -7.80 -0.42
N THR A 36 -9.18 -8.86 0.40
CA THR A 36 -8.86 -8.78 1.83
C THR A 36 -7.40 -8.36 2.07
N ILE A 37 -6.46 -8.90 1.27
CA ILE A 37 -5.03 -8.54 1.37
C ILE A 37 -4.83 -7.08 1.00
N GLU A 38 -5.38 -6.62 -0.14
CA GLU A 38 -5.21 -5.23 -0.57
C GLU A 38 -5.92 -4.25 0.35
N SER A 39 -7.12 -4.60 0.86
CA SER A 39 -7.79 -3.76 1.86
C SER A 39 -6.95 -3.59 3.13
N ASN A 40 -6.25 -4.64 3.58
CA ASN A 40 -5.31 -4.55 4.68
C ASN A 40 -4.12 -3.63 4.35
N ARG A 41 -3.58 -3.73 3.13
CA ARG A 41 -2.45 -2.91 2.67
C ARG A 41 -2.83 -1.43 2.60
N LEU A 42 -3.99 -1.12 2.03
CA LEU A 42 -4.53 0.24 1.98
C LEU A 42 -4.78 0.79 3.40
N ARG A 43 -5.31 -0.04 4.29
CA ARG A 43 -5.51 0.35 5.70
C ARG A 43 -4.18 0.67 6.38
N TYR A 44 -3.14 -0.14 6.16
CA TYR A 44 -1.80 0.13 6.69
C TYR A 44 -1.26 1.47 6.18
N LEU A 45 -1.33 1.72 4.87
CA LEU A 45 -0.88 2.99 4.27
C LEU A 45 -1.64 4.19 4.87
N LYS A 46 -2.96 4.07 5.01
CA LYS A 46 -3.82 5.13 5.57
C LYS A 46 -3.48 5.44 7.03
N LEU A 47 -3.22 4.42 7.85
CA LEU A 47 -2.98 4.60 9.28
C LEU A 47 -1.54 4.99 9.62
N ASN A 48 -0.57 4.59 8.80
CA ASN A 48 0.86 4.86 9.05
C ASN A 48 1.41 6.02 8.21
N GLN A 49 0.52 6.89 7.71
CA GLN A 49 0.89 7.98 6.81
C GLN A 49 1.90 8.95 7.42
N SER A 50 1.91 9.13 8.75
CA SER A 50 2.87 9.98 9.46
C SER A 50 4.29 9.43 9.35
N SER A 51 4.49 8.15 9.67
CA SER A 51 5.78 7.47 9.54
C SER A 51 6.24 7.39 8.08
N LEU A 52 5.33 7.05 7.17
CA LEU A 52 5.68 6.92 5.75
C LEU A 52 6.05 8.27 5.11
N ARG A 53 5.49 9.38 5.59
CA ARG A 53 5.85 10.73 5.13
C ARG A 53 7.07 11.29 5.84
N SER A 54 7.30 10.94 7.11
CA SER A 54 8.52 11.35 7.81
C SER A 54 9.75 10.69 7.18
N ASP A 55 9.68 9.41 6.82
CA ASP A 55 10.78 8.72 6.11
C ASP A 55 11.12 9.41 4.78
N SER A 56 10.10 9.89 4.06
CA SER A 56 10.30 10.69 2.84
C SER A 56 10.93 12.06 3.11
N PHE A 57 10.68 12.67 4.27
CA PHE A 57 11.28 13.94 4.63
C PHE A 57 12.72 13.77 5.12
N ASP A 58 12.97 12.75 5.94
CA ASP A 58 14.31 12.43 6.45
C ASP A 58 15.26 12.06 5.30
N SER A 59 14.78 11.31 4.31
CA SER A 59 15.56 11.01 3.10
C SER A 59 15.87 12.25 2.25
N ILE A 60 14.97 13.24 2.19
CA ILE A 60 15.25 14.53 1.52
C ILE A 60 16.30 15.33 2.30
N LYS A 61 16.15 15.42 3.63
CA LYS A 61 17.08 16.13 4.51
C LYS A 61 18.47 15.50 4.54
N GLU A 62 18.55 14.17 4.47
CA GLU A 62 19.82 13.46 4.36
C GLU A 62 20.52 13.72 3.02
N SER A 63 19.75 13.79 1.91
CA SER A 63 20.29 14.19 0.60
C SER A 63 20.83 15.62 0.58
N GLU A 64 20.16 16.55 1.28
CA GLU A 64 20.62 17.93 1.48
C GLU A 64 21.95 17.95 2.28
N ASN A 65 22.00 17.24 3.40
CA ASN A 65 23.21 17.12 4.24
C ASN A 65 24.39 16.46 3.51
N ALA A 66 24.12 15.56 2.55
CA ALA A 66 25.13 14.93 1.70
C ALA A 66 25.72 15.88 0.64
N GLY A 67 25.31 17.15 0.60
CA GLY A 67 25.87 18.16 -0.29
C GLY A 67 25.47 18.01 -1.77
N ARG A 68 24.41 17.26 -2.06
CA ARG A 68 23.85 17.16 -3.41
C ARG A 68 23.13 18.46 -3.77
N THR A 69 23.86 19.38 -4.41
CA THR A 69 23.35 20.69 -4.87
C THR A 69 22.37 20.59 -6.04
N ASN A 70 22.36 19.47 -6.78
CA ASN A 70 21.42 19.21 -7.87
C ASN A 70 20.34 18.22 -7.41
N MET A 71 19.21 18.73 -6.88
CA MET A 71 18.05 17.92 -6.47
C MET A 71 17.09 17.54 -7.64
N ASN A 72 17.51 17.71 -8.89
CA ASN A 72 16.66 17.41 -10.06
C ASN A 72 16.16 15.95 -10.11
N GLU A 73 16.91 15.00 -9.53
CA GLU A 73 16.51 13.58 -9.47
C GLU A 73 15.69 13.23 -8.21
N GLN A 74 15.71 14.08 -7.19
CA GLN A 74 15.03 13.86 -5.90
C GLN A 74 13.59 14.40 -5.89
N GLY A 75 13.22 15.22 -6.87
CA GLY A 75 11.91 15.87 -6.96
C GLY A 75 11.89 17.23 -6.26
N THR A 76 11.11 18.17 -6.80
CA THR A 76 10.98 19.51 -6.23
C THR A 76 9.86 19.56 -5.20
N GLU A 77 10.06 20.33 -4.13
CA GLU A 77 8.98 20.64 -3.18
C GLU A 77 7.88 21.41 -3.91
N PHE A 78 6.74 20.76 -4.15
CA PHE A 78 5.58 21.39 -4.78
C PHE A 78 4.37 21.31 -3.86
N VAL A 79 4.06 22.43 -3.21
CA VAL A 79 2.86 22.57 -2.38
C VAL A 79 1.64 22.72 -3.31
N LEU A 80 0.82 21.68 -3.41
CA LEU A 80 -0.41 21.71 -4.20
C LEU A 80 -1.35 22.84 -3.72
N PRO A 81 -1.74 23.80 -4.59
CA PRO A 81 -2.65 24.87 -4.20
C PRO A 81 -4.04 24.33 -3.82
N ALA A 82 -4.81 25.12 -3.06
CA ALA A 82 -6.15 24.72 -2.61
C ALA A 82 -7.15 24.52 -3.76
N SER A 83 -6.84 25.03 -4.95
CA SER A 83 -7.58 24.84 -6.19
C SER A 83 -7.42 23.45 -6.83
N PHE A 84 -6.52 22.61 -6.31
CA PHE A 84 -6.34 21.24 -6.79
C PHE A 84 -7.53 20.36 -6.39
N THR A 85 -8.42 20.08 -7.35
CA THR A 85 -9.64 19.29 -7.16
C THR A 85 -9.32 17.88 -6.65
N GLY A 86 -10.00 17.44 -5.59
CA GLY A 86 -9.79 16.13 -4.97
C GLY A 86 -8.69 16.07 -3.90
N GLY A 87 -8.00 17.19 -3.62
CA GLY A 87 -7.03 17.28 -2.53
C GLY A 87 -7.67 17.50 -1.15
N PRO A 88 -6.96 17.18 -0.05
CA PRO A 88 -7.45 17.43 1.32
C PRO A 88 -7.76 18.91 1.60
N ARG A 89 -7.04 19.84 0.95
CA ARG A 89 -7.28 21.29 1.03
C ARG A 89 -8.54 21.71 0.26
N TYR A 90 -8.81 21.09 -0.88
CA TYR A 90 -9.99 21.36 -1.69
C TYR A 90 -11.28 20.97 -0.95
N MET A 91 -11.27 19.82 -0.26
CA MET A 91 -12.43 19.34 0.52
C MET A 91 -12.73 20.16 1.79
N LYS A 92 -11.81 21.03 2.24
CA LYS A 92 -12.02 21.89 3.42
C LYS A 92 -12.61 23.26 3.09
N ASN A 93 -12.40 23.73 1.85
CA ASN A 93 -12.80 25.07 1.41
C ASN A 93 -14.11 25.05 0.60
N ASN A 94 -14.78 23.90 0.51
CA ASN A 94 -16.05 23.70 -0.17
C ASN A 94 -17.03 23.04 0.79
#